data_AF-S8BS05-F1
#
_entry.id   AF-S8BS05-F1
#
_cell.length_a   1.000
_cell.length_b   1.000
_cell.length_c   1.000
_cell.angle_alpha   90.00
_cell.angle_beta   90.00
_cell.angle_gamma   90.00
#
_symmetry.space_group_name_H-M   'P 1'
#
loop_
_entity.id
_entity.type
_entity.pdbx_description
1 polymer ?
#
loop_
_entity_poly.entity_id
_entity_poly.type
_entity_poly.pdbx_seq_one_letter_code
_entity_poly.pdbx_strand_id
1 'polypeptide(L)'
;MSGAKRSREELEEEVPNKRAASAAVDEEDDDSSSDDGVGPALPTAAVIAKKKRTLRHEALYLSNMPTQTRYYRSLMHRENVTFAQWTPFTDFLITTSSDGVIKFWKKQDVGIEFAKMFRPHTGDIIGVSVSADGGSFASCGADKTVRIFDVVTFDLIAMLTLPYTPTAICWVHKRGASLPLLAVANESNQIHIYDGRGENPSPIHELNKLHRAPVNIISFNNLFDCVVSTDTSGMVEYWQPHGDYEKPNDVFEYKSSTNLFDFKKAKSIPTSVTMSPTGTQFATFSLPDRQIRVFDFASGKLLRSYDESIETITTMQQAGTAMQKLEDVDFGRRLALEREIEGPTSRNKMNVIFDESGHFILYGSILGIKVVNTVTNRVVRLLARDETGMGRPLNLALYQGAPKKKKVLTLDMAASSNPLLQEAGLRDPILVCTSYNKPRFYMFNSDNDVNKSERDIFNEKPTSNAKGSAKIETKAKETGTAAILHTTFGDIHIRLFPEAAPKAVENFVTHSKNGYYNGLIFHRVIPKFMIQTGDPFGDGTGGESIWGREFEDEFSTLKHDKPYTVSMANAGPNTNGSQFFLTVEKTPWLDNKHTIFGRAVQGLDVVTKISQTRTHKDKPVQDIQIINIEIV
;
A
#
# COMPACT_ATOMS: atom_id res chain seq x y z
N MET A 1 -56.61 56.43 14.09
CA MET A 1 -58.00 56.31 13.57
C MET A 1 -57.96 55.22 12.51
N SER A 2 -58.35 53.99 12.88
CA SER A 2 -59.62 53.36 12.49
C SER A 2 -59.80 53.25 10.95
N GLY A 3 -60.00 52.09 10.34
CA GLY A 3 -60.25 50.76 10.86
C GLY A 3 -60.51 49.75 9.74
N ALA A 4 -60.26 48.49 10.08
CA ALA A 4 -61.04 47.28 9.81
C ALA A 4 -61.77 47.02 8.46
N LYS A 5 -61.39 45.85 7.90
CA LYS A 5 -62.22 44.72 7.42
C LYS A 5 -62.96 44.83 6.08
N ARG A 6 -62.76 43.82 5.23
CA ARG A 6 -63.81 42.89 4.77
C ARG A 6 -63.22 41.53 4.38
N SER A 7 -64.01 40.49 4.65
CA SER A 7 -63.77 39.04 4.56
C SER A 7 -64.45 38.46 3.31
N ARG A 8 -63.87 37.40 2.72
CA ARG A 8 -64.36 36.00 2.64
C ARG A 8 -65.61 35.81 1.77
N GLU A 9 -65.50 34.87 0.82
CA GLU A 9 -66.55 34.32 -0.06
C GLU A 9 -66.92 35.13 -1.32
N GLU A 10 -66.05 35.03 -2.32
CA GLU A 10 -66.29 35.15 -3.77
C GLU A 10 -64.94 34.70 -4.37
N LEU A 11 -64.71 33.48 -4.86
CA LEU A 11 -65.47 32.69 -5.81
C LEU A 11 -64.95 31.22 -5.73
N GLU A 12 -65.83 30.28 -5.43
CA GLU A 12 -65.64 28.85 -5.71
C GLU A 12 -66.48 28.45 -6.94
N GLU A 13 -66.14 27.29 -7.51
CA GLU A 13 -66.80 26.50 -8.56
C GLU A 13 -66.39 26.82 -10.02
N GLU A 14 -65.99 25.89 -10.90
CA GLU A 14 -65.86 24.42 -10.91
C GLU A 14 -65.05 24.08 -12.22
N VAL A 15 -63.91 23.33 -12.20
CA VAL A 15 -63.74 21.86 -12.49
C VAL A 15 -63.92 21.48 -14.00
N PRO A 16 -63.23 20.48 -14.66
CA PRO A 16 -62.47 19.30 -14.18
C PRO A 16 -61.13 18.88 -14.88
N ASN A 17 -60.21 18.40 -14.05
CA ASN A 17 -59.52 17.08 -13.98
C ASN A 17 -59.42 16.08 -15.19
N LYS A 18 -58.16 15.67 -15.50
CA LYS A 18 -57.59 14.30 -15.75
C LYS A 18 -56.22 14.48 -16.45
N ARG A 19 -55.11 13.76 -16.24
CA ARG A 19 -54.64 12.59 -15.46
C ARG A 19 -53.09 12.62 -15.63
N ALA A 20 -52.28 12.56 -14.57
CA ALA A 20 -51.57 11.36 -14.06
C ALA A 20 -50.04 11.41 -14.31
N ALA A 21 -49.26 11.53 -13.23
CA ALA A 21 -48.01 10.79 -12.96
C ALA A 21 -47.42 11.19 -11.60
N SER A 22 -47.59 10.29 -10.62
CA SER A 22 -46.87 10.12 -9.34
C SER A 22 -45.36 9.88 -9.59
N ALA A 23 -44.40 10.02 -8.66
CA ALA A 23 -44.37 9.79 -7.21
C ALA A 23 -43.10 10.50 -6.65
N ALA A 24 -43.22 11.29 -5.57
CA ALA A 24 -43.04 10.93 -4.16
C ALA A 24 -41.61 11.23 -3.65
N VAL A 25 -41.52 12.37 -2.96
CA VAL A 25 -40.43 12.81 -2.07
C VAL A 25 -40.86 12.37 -0.66
N ASP A 26 -40.00 11.63 0.04
CA ASP A 26 -40.24 11.23 1.44
C ASP A 26 -39.84 12.38 2.39
N GLU A 27 -40.79 12.75 3.24
CA GLU A 27 -40.72 13.78 4.27
C GLU A 27 -39.88 13.34 5.48
N GLU A 28 -39.17 14.30 6.08
CA GLU A 28 -38.50 14.18 7.38
C GLU A 28 -39.51 14.56 8.48
N ASP A 29 -39.77 13.65 9.43
CA ASP A 29 -40.49 13.95 10.67
C ASP A 29 -39.48 14.28 11.79
N ASP A 30 -39.62 15.52 12.28
CA ASP A 30 -39.15 16.05 13.55
C ASP A 30 -39.87 15.37 14.72
N ASP A 31 -39.20 15.15 15.85
CA ASP A 31 -39.93 14.96 17.11
C ASP A 31 -39.11 15.41 18.34
N SER A 32 -39.61 16.48 18.95
CA SER A 32 -39.27 16.94 20.29
C SER A 32 -40.55 17.10 21.11
N SER A 33 -40.68 16.43 22.26
CA SER A 33 -41.43 16.94 23.42
C SER A 33 -41.32 16.00 24.63
N SER A 34 -41.08 16.60 25.81
CA SER A 34 -41.37 16.05 27.15
C SER A 34 -42.83 16.29 27.54
N ASP A 35 -43.47 15.42 28.33
CA ASP A 35 -44.07 15.70 29.66
C ASP A 35 -44.89 14.50 30.18
N ASP A 36 -45.03 14.44 31.51
CA ASP A 36 -45.52 13.37 32.39
C ASP A 36 -47.01 12.98 32.25
N GLY A 37 -47.31 11.70 32.51
CA GLY A 37 -48.67 11.20 32.71
C GLY A 37 -48.71 9.81 33.36
N VAL A 38 -48.89 9.75 34.68
CA VAL A 38 -49.08 8.51 35.46
C VAL A 38 -50.52 8.01 35.31
N GLY A 39 -50.70 6.79 34.77
CA GLY A 39 -51.99 6.08 34.67
C GLY A 39 -51.80 4.57 34.44
N PRO A 40 -52.75 3.70 34.85
CA PRO A 40 -52.50 2.28 35.09
C PRO A 40 -52.32 1.44 33.81
N ALA A 41 -51.36 0.52 33.87
CA ALA A 41 -50.90 -0.29 32.74
C ALA A 41 -51.97 -1.24 32.17
N LEU A 42 -52.17 -1.17 30.85
CA LEU A 42 -52.86 -2.16 30.02
C LEU A 42 -51.84 -3.02 29.25
N PRO A 43 -52.19 -4.27 28.89
CA PRO A 43 -51.22 -5.29 28.52
C PRO A 43 -50.51 -4.99 27.20
N THR A 44 -49.22 -5.29 27.22
CA THR A 44 -48.17 -5.05 26.24
C THR A 44 -48.62 -5.18 24.78
N ALA A 45 -48.79 -4.04 24.12
CA ALA A 45 -48.79 -3.98 22.66
C ALA A 45 -47.45 -4.53 22.15
N ALA A 46 -47.52 -5.49 21.23
CA ALA A 46 -46.35 -6.07 20.60
C ALA A 46 -45.43 -4.95 20.11
N VAL A 47 -44.18 -4.97 20.59
CA VAL A 47 -43.12 -4.07 20.15
C VAL A 47 -43.05 -4.16 18.63
N ILE A 48 -43.49 -3.11 17.94
CA ILE A 48 -43.33 -2.98 16.49
C ILE A 48 -41.83 -3.07 16.24
N ALA A 49 -41.37 -4.20 15.71
CA ALA A 49 -39.97 -4.40 15.41
C ALA A 49 -39.53 -3.29 14.44
N LYS A 50 -38.72 -2.33 14.91
CA LYS A 50 -38.15 -1.28 14.08
C LYS A 50 -37.63 -1.92 12.79
N LYS A 51 -38.13 -1.48 11.62
CA LYS A 51 -37.68 -2.00 10.32
C LYS A 51 -36.15 -1.96 10.31
N LYS A 52 -35.51 -3.13 10.17
CA LYS A 52 -34.05 -3.22 10.11
C LYS A 52 -33.59 -2.35 8.94
N ARG A 53 -32.73 -1.36 9.20
CA ARG A 53 -32.08 -0.58 8.14
C ARG A 53 -31.28 -1.57 7.29
N THR A 54 -31.53 -1.60 5.99
CA THR A 54 -30.83 -2.45 5.02
C THR A 54 -30.15 -1.56 4.00
N LEU A 55 -28.90 -1.86 3.68
CA LEU A 55 -28.19 -1.18 2.60
C LEU A 55 -28.61 -1.80 1.26
N ARG A 56 -29.06 -0.98 0.31
CA ARG A 56 -29.35 -1.45 -1.06
C ARG A 56 -28.05 -1.92 -1.71
N HIS A 57 -28.09 -3.05 -2.42
CA HIS A 57 -26.94 -3.67 -3.11
C HIS A 57 -25.72 -3.98 -2.21
N GLU A 58 -25.94 -4.25 -0.92
CA GLU A 58 -24.87 -4.61 0.03
C GLU A 58 -23.94 -5.72 -0.50
N ALA A 59 -24.50 -6.77 -1.11
CA ALA A 59 -23.73 -7.86 -1.66
C ALA A 59 -22.73 -7.44 -2.76
N LEU A 60 -23.08 -6.44 -3.57
CA LEU A 60 -22.21 -5.92 -4.64
C LEU A 60 -21.04 -5.11 -4.07
N TYR A 61 -21.29 -4.31 -3.04
CA TYR A 61 -20.20 -3.61 -2.36
C TYR A 61 -19.25 -4.60 -1.66
N LEU A 62 -19.81 -5.65 -1.06
CA LEU A 62 -19.04 -6.72 -0.44
C LEU A 62 -18.24 -7.55 -1.46
N SER A 63 -18.72 -7.76 -2.68
CA SER A 63 -17.93 -8.46 -3.71
C SER A 63 -16.71 -7.65 -4.15
N ASN A 64 -16.75 -6.33 -4.02
CA ASN A 64 -15.63 -5.43 -4.34
C ASN A 64 -14.61 -5.31 -3.19
N MET A 65 -14.71 -6.12 -2.15
CA MET A 65 -13.77 -6.15 -1.03
C MET A 65 -13.17 -7.53 -0.85
N PRO A 66 -11.93 -7.63 -0.32
CA PRO A 66 -11.30 -8.91 -0.03
C PRO A 66 -12.17 -9.78 0.88
N THR A 67 -12.34 -11.04 0.49
CA THR A 67 -13.17 -12.02 1.19
C THR A 67 -12.37 -12.84 2.19
N GLN A 68 -11.05 -12.95 2.00
CA GLN A 68 -10.23 -13.89 2.74
C GLN A 68 -9.89 -13.47 4.15
N THR A 69 -9.92 -14.43 5.07
CA THR A 69 -9.54 -14.21 6.46
C THR A 69 -8.02 -14.22 6.68
N ARG A 70 -7.25 -14.78 5.75
CA ARG A 70 -5.79 -14.85 5.78
C ARG A 70 -5.20 -13.96 4.69
N TYR A 71 -3.97 -13.48 4.90
CA TYR A 71 -3.26 -12.78 3.85
C TYR A 71 -2.76 -13.79 2.81
N TYR A 72 -2.80 -13.39 1.55
CA TYR A 72 -2.35 -14.20 0.43
C TYR A 72 -0.86 -13.97 0.16
N ARG A 73 -0.35 -12.76 0.42
CA ARG A 73 1.08 -12.44 0.22
C ARG A 73 1.57 -11.39 1.21
N SER A 74 2.80 -11.55 1.67
CA SER A 74 3.52 -10.57 2.48
C SER A 74 4.84 -10.21 1.82
N LEU A 75 5.22 -8.93 1.92
CA LEU A 75 6.43 -8.37 1.32
C LEU A 75 7.19 -7.58 2.39
N MET A 76 8.52 -7.56 2.28
CA MET A 76 9.40 -7.01 3.30
C MET A 76 9.98 -5.64 2.93
N HIS A 77 10.26 -4.89 3.99
CA HIS A 77 11.27 -3.85 4.04
C HIS A 77 12.42 -4.32 4.93
N ARG A 78 13.55 -3.61 4.87
CA ARG A 78 14.67 -3.81 5.78
C ARG A 78 14.25 -3.57 7.23
N GLU A 79 13.60 -2.45 7.50
CA GLU A 79 13.08 -2.06 8.81
C GLU A 79 11.54 -2.06 8.84
N ASN A 80 10.96 -1.68 9.99
CA ASN A 80 9.53 -1.67 10.21
C ASN A 80 8.77 -0.81 9.20
N VAL A 81 7.74 -1.38 8.59
CA VAL A 81 6.86 -0.66 7.65
C VAL A 81 5.89 0.21 8.45
N THR A 82 5.85 1.51 8.15
CA THR A 82 5.09 2.50 8.90
C THR A 82 3.75 2.84 8.22
N PHE A 83 3.80 3.29 6.96
CA PHE A 83 2.63 3.71 6.20
C PHE A 83 2.47 2.89 4.91
N ALA A 84 1.22 2.71 4.49
CA ALA A 84 0.85 2.19 3.18
C ALA A 84 -0.26 3.09 2.62
N GLN A 85 -0.10 3.60 1.41
CA GLN A 85 -1.13 4.42 0.74
C GLN A 85 -1.25 4.05 -0.72
N TRP A 86 -2.48 3.88 -1.18
CA TRP A 86 -2.80 3.77 -2.60
C TRP A 86 -2.94 5.16 -3.20
N THR A 87 -2.41 5.32 -4.40
CA THR A 87 -2.58 6.56 -5.15
C THR A 87 -3.89 6.54 -5.94
N PRO A 88 -4.73 7.57 -5.82
CA PRO A 88 -5.94 7.67 -6.63
C PRO A 88 -5.57 7.68 -8.13
N PHE A 89 -6.32 6.96 -8.97
CA PHE A 89 -6.22 6.98 -10.45
C PHE A 89 -4.92 6.46 -11.10
N THR A 90 -3.80 6.38 -10.37
CA THR A 90 -2.49 6.01 -10.90
C THR A 90 -2.10 4.56 -10.59
N ASP A 91 -2.92 3.82 -9.84
CA ASP A 91 -2.78 2.38 -9.57
C ASP A 91 -1.43 1.99 -8.90
N PHE A 92 -0.84 2.92 -8.14
CA PHE A 92 0.38 2.67 -7.38
C PHE A 92 0.10 2.53 -5.89
N LEU A 93 0.81 1.60 -5.26
CA LEU A 93 0.91 1.48 -3.82
C LEU A 93 2.26 2.06 -3.40
N ILE A 94 2.24 2.92 -2.38
CA ILE A 94 3.43 3.50 -1.79
C ILE A 94 3.53 2.97 -0.36
N THR A 95 4.68 2.38 -0.02
CA THR A 95 4.97 1.91 1.33
C THR A 95 6.21 2.60 1.87
N THR A 96 6.18 2.93 3.16
CA THR A 96 7.30 3.60 3.83
C THR A 96 7.78 2.79 5.01
N SER A 97 9.05 2.98 5.36
CA SER A 97 9.71 2.29 6.47
C SER A 97 10.31 3.29 7.46
N SER A 98 10.53 2.83 8.69
CA SER A 98 11.06 3.64 9.79
C SER A 98 12.52 4.08 9.61
N ASP A 99 13.23 3.52 8.63
CA ASP A 99 14.59 3.91 8.25
C ASP A 99 14.65 4.98 7.15
N GLY A 100 13.50 5.55 6.79
CA GLY A 100 13.40 6.59 5.78
C GLY A 100 13.32 6.08 4.35
N VAL A 101 13.10 4.77 4.15
CA VAL A 101 12.93 4.15 2.82
C VAL A 101 11.49 4.24 2.35
N ILE A 102 11.31 4.59 1.08
CA ILE A 102 10.02 4.67 0.38
C ILE A 102 10.08 3.74 -0.83
N LYS A 103 9.07 2.87 -0.98
CA LYS A 103 8.96 1.96 -2.11
C LYS A 103 7.66 2.22 -2.87
N PHE A 104 7.79 2.21 -4.19
CA PHE A 104 6.67 2.26 -5.11
C PHE A 104 6.42 0.86 -5.64
N TRP A 105 5.15 0.46 -5.64
CA TRP A 105 4.66 -0.80 -6.17
C TRP A 105 3.58 -0.51 -7.18
N LYS A 106 3.65 -1.14 -8.34
CA LYS A 106 2.64 -1.01 -9.39
C LYS A 106 1.60 -2.11 -9.24
N LYS A 107 0.31 -1.74 -9.24
CA LYS A 107 -0.77 -2.73 -9.36
C LYS A 107 -0.74 -3.32 -10.77
N GLN A 108 -0.67 -4.65 -10.84
CA GLN A 108 -0.85 -5.40 -12.08
C GLN A 108 -2.29 -5.93 -12.15
N ASP A 109 -2.67 -6.66 -13.19
CA ASP A 109 -4.01 -7.28 -13.26
C ASP A 109 -4.28 -8.15 -12.02
N VAL A 110 -3.28 -8.94 -11.61
CA VAL A 110 -3.29 -9.72 -10.37
C VAL A 110 -2.09 -9.36 -9.50
N GLY A 111 -2.34 -8.93 -8.26
CA GLY A 111 -1.29 -8.56 -7.31
C GLY A 111 -0.54 -7.28 -7.65
N ILE A 112 0.66 -7.13 -7.08
CA ILE A 112 1.52 -5.96 -7.23
C ILE A 112 2.95 -6.36 -7.61
N GLU A 113 3.64 -5.46 -8.28
CA GLU A 113 5.03 -5.59 -8.69
C GLU A 113 5.86 -4.44 -8.09
N PHE A 114 7.10 -4.73 -7.73
CA PHE A 114 8.04 -3.71 -7.27
C PHE A 114 8.44 -2.79 -8.43
N ALA A 115 8.27 -1.49 -8.27
CA ALA A 115 8.65 -0.50 -9.28
C ALA A 115 10.01 0.13 -8.95
N LYS A 116 10.11 0.84 -7.83
CA LYS A 116 11.31 1.61 -7.47
C LYS A 116 11.41 1.81 -5.96
N MET A 117 12.64 1.91 -5.47
CA MET A 117 12.95 2.22 -4.07
C MET A 117 13.74 3.52 -4.00
N PHE A 118 13.40 4.35 -3.03
CA PHE A 118 14.15 5.52 -2.64
C PHE A 118 14.52 5.47 -1.17
N ARG A 119 15.67 6.05 -0.83
CA ARG A 119 16.03 6.36 0.56
C ARG A 119 16.17 7.87 0.73
N PRO A 120 15.06 8.61 0.72
CA PRO A 120 15.10 10.06 0.74
C PRO A 120 15.34 10.64 2.14
N HIS A 121 14.96 9.91 3.19
CA HIS A 121 15.11 10.37 4.57
C HIS A 121 16.22 9.60 5.30
N THR A 122 16.88 10.28 6.23
CA THR A 122 17.91 9.67 7.10
C THR A 122 17.35 9.15 8.43
N GLY A 123 16.09 9.48 8.75
CA GLY A 123 15.38 9.07 9.96
C GLY A 123 13.94 8.59 9.71
N ASP A 124 13.17 8.41 10.79
CA ASP A 124 11.77 7.95 10.71
C ASP A 124 10.92 8.93 9.91
N ILE A 125 10.02 8.37 9.10
CA ILE A 125 9.03 9.14 8.35
C ILE A 125 7.89 9.45 9.31
N ILE A 126 7.61 10.74 9.52
CA ILE A 126 6.60 11.20 10.48
C ILE A 126 5.21 11.20 9.83
N GLY A 127 5.14 11.54 8.54
CA GLY A 127 3.88 11.66 7.83
C GLY A 127 4.05 11.52 6.33
N VAL A 128 2.97 11.10 5.68
CA VAL A 128 2.90 10.90 4.25
C VAL A 128 1.56 11.40 3.72
N SER A 129 1.56 11.96 2.52
CA SER A 129 0.34 12.41 1.86
C SER A 129 0.45 12.21 0.36
N VAL A 130 -0.61 11.64 -0.22
CA VAL A 130 -0.82 11.59 -1.67
C VAL A 130 -1.78 12.71 -2.06
N SER A 131 -1.51 13.37 -3.19
CA SER A 131 -2.37 14.41 -3.74
C SER A 131 -3.74 13.85 -4.17
N ALA A 132 -4.75 14.71 -4.20
CA ALA A 132 -6.12 14.28 -4.52
C ALA A 132 -6.29 13.75 -5.97
N ASP A 133 -5.37 14.11 -6.86
CA ASP A 133 -5.26 13.62 -8.24
C ASP A 133 -4.36 12.38 -8.39
N GLY A 134 -3.62 12.01 -7.34
CA GLY A 134 -2.74 10.85 -7.27
C GLY A 134 -1.46 10.94 -8.11
N GLY A 135 -1.16 12.11 -8.66
CA GLY A 135 0.07 12.36 -9.42
C GLY A 135 1.27 12.68 -8.55
N SER A 136 1.05 13.23 -7.35
CA SER A 136 2.13 13.68 -6.46
C SER A 136 2.06 13.00 -5.09
N PHE A 137 3.24 12.72 -4.55
CA PHE A 137 3.39 12.13 -3.23
C PHE A 137 4.38 12.95 -2.42
N ALA A 138 4.06 13.22 -1.16
CA ALA A 138 4.94 13.94 -0.26
C ALA A 138 5.18 13.15 1.02
N SER A 139 6.42 13.13 1.48
CA SER A 139 6.82 12.57 2.77
C SER A 139 7.54 13.59 3.63
N CYS A 140 7.28 13.58 4.94
CA CYS A 140 8.02 14.37 5.91
C CYS A 140 8.77 13.44 6.88
N GLY A 141 10.03 13.78 7.14
CA GLY A 141 10.91 13.00 8.00
C GLY A 141 11.29 13.72 9.29
N ALA A 142 11.73 12.95 10.28
CA ALA A 142 12.37 13.47 11.50
C ALA A 142 13.69 14.21 11.22
N ASP A 143 14.21 14.11 10.00
CA ASP A 143 15.37 14.83 9.49
C ASP A 143 15.08 16.29 9.11
N LYS A 144 13.87 16.79 9.41
CA LYS A 144 13.40 18.14 9.07
C LYS A 144 13.37 18.41 7.56
N THR A 145 13.24 17.35 6.75
CA THR A 145 13.06 17.50 5.31
C THR A 145 11.68 17.06 4.88
N VAL A 146 11.17 17.70 3.84
CA VAL A 146 10.00 17.27 3.07
C VAL A 146 10.45 16.92 1.67
N ARG A 147 9.98 15.78 1.18
CA ARG A 147 10.40 15.19 -0.08
C ARG A 147 9.17 15.00 -0.94
N ILE A 148 9.19 15.59 -2.12
CA ILE A 148 8.07 15.61 -3.05
C ILE A 148 8.44 14.76 -4.26
N PHE A 149 7.57 13.82 -4.59
CA PHE A 149 7.74 12.84 -5.65
C PHE A 149 6.64 12.96 -6.70
N ASP A 150 7.02 12.78 -7.96
CA ASP A 150 6.10 12.42 -9.02
C ASP A 150 5.86 10.90 -8.96
N VAL A 151 4.60 10.51 -8.79
CA VAL A 151 4.19 9.11 -8.69
C VAL A 151 4.28 8.42 -10.06
N VAL A 152 4.04 9.16 -11.15
CA VAL A 152 3.95 8.58 -12.50
C VAL A 152 5.33 8.36 -13.11
N THR A 153 6.24 9.32 -12.96
CA THR A 153 7.62 9.19 -13.47
C THR A 153 8.57 8.53 -12.48
N PHE A 154 8.14 8.37 -11.22
CA PHE A 154 8.97 7.94 -10.10
C PHE A 154 10.21 8.82 -9.94
N ASP A 155 10.02 10.13 -9.90
CA ASP A 155 11.12 11.08 -9.71
C ASP A 155 10.93 11.87 -8.43
N LEU A 156 12.05 12.18 -7.77
CA LEU A 156 12.07 13.16 -6.70
C LEU A 156 12.06 14.55 -7.34
N ILE A 157 10.93 15.25 -7.27
CA ILE A 157 10.74 16.59 -7.83
C ILE A 157 11.53 17.60 -6.99
N ALA A 158 11.31 17.59 -5.69
CA ALA A 158 11.84 18.61 -4.81
C ALA A 158 12.19 18.08 -3.42
N MET A 159 13.14 18.76 -2.80
CA MET A 159 13.53 18.59 -1.41
C MET A 159 13.44 19.94 -0.71
N LEU A 160 12.56 20.03 0.29
CA LEU A 160 12.40 21.20 1.13
C LEU A 160 13.07 20.94 2.48
N THR A 161 14.00 21.80 2.87
CA THR A 161 14.64 21.75 4.18
C THR A 161 13.93 22.72 5.12
N LEU A 162 13.34 22.21 6.19
CA LEU A 162 12.56 22.98 7.14
C LEU A 162 13.43 23.43 8.33
N PRO A 163 13.19 24.64 8.88
CA PRO A 163 13.87 25.09 10.10
C PRO A 163 13.38 24.38 11.37
N TYR A 164 12.25 23.67 11.29
CA TYR A 164 11.59 22.97 12.40
C TYR A 164 11.36 21.49 12.09
N THR A 165 11.03 20.71 13.11
CA THR A 165 10.60 19.31 12.93
C THR A 165 9.13 19.27 12.51
N PRO A 166 8.78 18.64 11.37
CA PRO A 166 7.40 18.54 10.92
C PRO A 166 6.64 17.53 11.77
N THR A 167 5.36 17.81 12.07
CA THR A 167 4.48 16.90 12.81
C THR A 167 3.41 16.25 11.94
N ALA A 168 2.93 16.96 10.92
CA ALA A 168 1.93 16.49 9.97
C ALA A 168 2.17 17.11 8.59
N ILE A 169 1.72 16.42 7.55
CA ILE A 169 1.82 16.85 6.15
C ILE A 169 0.54 16.48 5.40
N CYS A 170 0.05 17.38 4.54
CA CYS A 170 -1.12 17.12 3.70
C CYS A 170 -1.10 17.96 2.42
N TRP A 171 -1.45 17.36 1.29
CA TRP A 171 -1.79 18.11 0.07
C TRP A 171 -3.14 18.80 0.23
N VAL A 172 -3.16 20.13 0.02
CA VAL A 172 -4.34 20.98 0.29
C VAL A 172 -4.79 21.72 -0.97
N HIS A 173 -4.98 20.99 -2.06
CA HIS A 173 -5.43 21.55 -3.33
C HIS A 173 -6.50 20.68 -3.99
N LYS A 174 -7.38 21.34 -4.75
CA LYS A 174 -8.35 20.65 -5.59
C LYS A 174 -7.66 19.89 -6.73
N ARG A 175 -8.33 18.85 -7.22
CA ARG A 175 -7.92 18.12 -8.42
C ARG A 175 -7.77 19.07 -9.61
N GLY A 176 -6.63 18.99 -10.31
CA GLY A 176 -6.33 19.83 -11.46
C GLY A 176 -6.01 21.28 -11.14
N ALA A 177 -5.75 21.63 -9.87
CA ALA A 177 -5.29 22.95 -9.49
C ALA A 177 -3.97 23.27 -10.21
N SER A 178 -3.84 24.49 -10.73
CA SER A 178 -2.62 24.94 -11.40
C SER A 178 -1.44 25.03 -10.42
N LEU A 179 -1.68 25.47 -9.20
CA LEU A 179 -0.70 25.54 -8.13
C LEU A 179 -1.03 24.47 -7.07
N PRO A 180 -0.29 23.36 -6.99
CA PRO A 180 -0.48 22.40 -5.93
C PRO A 180 0.06 22.99 -4.62
N LEU A 181 -0.74 22.95 -3.56
CA LEU A 181 -0.39 23.48 -2.24
C LEU A 181 -0.13 22.34 -1.26
N LEU A 182 0.90 22.51 -0.43
CA LEU A 182 1.31 21.53 0.57
C LEU A 182 1.32 22.16 1.96
N ALA A 183 0.48 21.67 2.86
CA ALA A 183 0.44 22.10 4.25
C ALA A 183 1.35 21.24 5.12
N VAL A 184 2.20 21.89 5.91
CA VAL A 184 3.13 21.24 6.85
C VAL A 184 2.95 21.87 8.24
N ALA A 185 2.64 21.05 9.23
CA ALA A 185 2.55 21.48 10.62
C ALA A 185 3.90 21.41 11.33
N ASN A 186 4.10 22.30 12.30
CA ASN A 186 5.26 22.26 13.19
C ASN A 186 4.90 21.84 14.63
N GLU A 187 5.94 21.58 15.42
CA GLU A 187 5.82 21.28 16.85
C GLU A 187 5.30 22.43 17.70
N SER A 188 5.25 23.67 17.19
CA SER A 188 4.89 24.85 17.97
C SER A 188 3.40 25.20 17.96
N ASN A 189 2.61 24.68 17.00
CA ASN A 189 1.16 24.89 16.71
C ASN A 189 0.86 25.55 15.35
N GLN A 190 1.88 25.88 14.57
CA GLN A 190 1.75 26.63 13.32
C GLN A 190 1.63 25.67 12.13
N ILE A 191 0.84 26.06 11.13
CA ILE A 191 0.76 25.36 9.85
C ILE A 191 1.35 26.27 8.78
N HIS A 192 2.36 25.77 8.06
CA HIS A 192 3.01 26.48 6.96
C HIS A 192 2.51 25.89 5.64
N ILE A 193 2.19 26.76 4.69
CA ILE A 193 1.73 26.36 3.36
C ILE A 193 2.89 26.59 2.40
N TYR A 194 3.32 25.52 1.74
CA TYR A 194 4.40 25.52 0.75
C TYR A 194 3.85 25.34 -0.66
N ASP A 195 4.66 25.77 -1.63
CA ASP A 195 4.47 25.42 -3.03
C ASP A 195 4.78 23.93 -3.22
N GLY A 196 3.77 23.17 -3.64
CA GLY A 196 3.84 21.75 -3.90
C GLY A 196 4.69 21.37 -5.12
N ARG A 197 5.05 22.32 -5.99
CA ARG A 197 6.04 22.09 -7.05
C ARG A 197 7.48 22.12 -6.52
N GLY A 198 7.67 22.71 -5.35
CA GLY A 198 8.98 22.92 -4.74
C GLY A 198 9.87 23.92 -5.49
N GLU A 199 9.31 24.77 -6.34
CA GLU A 199 10.04 25.89 -6.97
C GLU A 199 10.51 26.90 -5.91
N ASN A 200 9.66 27.14 -4.89
CA ASN A 200 9.96 28.04 -3.79
C ASN A 200 10.21 27.27 -2.47
N PRO A 201 11.39 27.43 -1.85
CA PRO A 201 11.71 26.75 -0.59
C PRO A 201 11.10 27.42 0.64
N SER A 202 10.65 28.69 0.53
CA SER A 202 10.00 29.42 1.61
C SER A 202 8.49 29.16 1.64
N PRO A 203 7.86 29.19 2.82
CA PRO A 203 6.41 29.09 2.93
C PRO A 203 5.73 30.28 2.25
N ILE A 204 4.64 30.00 1.53
CA ILE A 204 3.74 31.00 0.92
C ILE A 204 2.96 31.72 2.02
N HIS A 205 2.51 30.97 3.03
CA HIS A 205 1.70 31.49 4.13
C HIS A 205 1.91 30.72 5.43
N GLU A 206 1.67 31.38 6.56
CA GLU A 206 1.82 30.83 7.92
C GLU A 206 0.57 31.06 8.77
N LEU A 207 -0.06 29.96 9.21
CA LEU A 207 -1.23 29.97 10.07
C LEU A 207 -0.81 29.83 11.53
N ASN A 208 -0.78 30.95 12.24
CA ASN A 208 -0.27 31.04 13.61
C ASN A 208 -1.36 31.09 14.70
N LYS A 209 -2.62 31.34 14.32
CA LYS A 209 -3.72 31.58 15.26
C LYS A 209 -4.76 30.46 15.33
N LEU A 210 -4.63 29.43 14.49
CA LEU A 210 -5.65 28.40 14.34
C LEU A 210 -5.69 27.46 15.56
N HIS A 211 -4.53 26.98 15.99
CA HIS A 211 -4.41 26.02 17.09
C HIS A 211 -3.63 26.60 18.27
N ARG A 212 -3.94 26.12 19.49
CA ARG A 212 -3.19 26.48 20.72
C ARG A 212 -2.17 25.43 21.12
N ALA A 213 -2.31 24.21 20.60
CA ALA A 213 -1.43 23.09 20.84
C ALA A 213 -0.82 22.61 19.50
N PRO A 214 0.26 21.80 19.53
CA PRO A 214 0.87 21.27 18.32
C PRO A 214 -0.14 20.50 17.47
N VAL A 215 -0.15 20.78 16.16
CA VAL A 215 -1.03 20.13 15.18
C VAL A 215 -0.47 18.75 14.86
N ASN A 216 -1.29 17.72 14.95
CA ASN A 216 -0.85 16.34 14.73
C ASN A 216 -1.39 15.71 13.43
N ILE A 217 -2.50 16.22 12.87
CA ILE A 217 -3.09 15.71 11.64
C ILE A 217 -3.63 16.88 10.82
N ILE A 218 -3.46 16.77 9.51
CA ILE A 218 -4.08 17.64 8.50
C ILE A 218 -4.68 16.72 7.44
N SER A 219 -5.92 16.96 7.04
CA SER A 219 -6.63 16.16 6.03
C SER A 219 -7.47 17.07 5.15
N PHE A 220 -7.39 16.90 3.84
CA PHE A 220 -8.07 17.77 2.89
C PHE A 220 -9.32 17.08 2.30
N ASN A 221 -10.42 17.84 2.24
CA ASN A 221 -11.65 17.43 1.58
C ASN A 221 -11.82 18.17 0.25
N ASN A 222 -11.69 17.42 -0.84
CA ASN A 222 -11.79 17.95 -2.20
C ASN A 222 -13.20 18.45 -2.56
N LEU A 223 -14.27 17.93 -1.95
CA LEU A 223 -15.65 18.34 -2.28
C LEU A 223 -15.95 19.76 -1.78
N PHE A 224 -15.61 20.04 -0.52
CA PHE A 224 -15.89 21.32 0.15
C PHE A 224 -14.72 22.31 0.10
N ASP A 225 -13.60 21.95 -0.54
CA ASP A 225 -12.36 22.74 -0.54
C ASP A 225 -11.88 23.10 0.86
N CYS A 226 -12.00 22.15 1.78
CA CYS A 226 -11.85 22.41 3.19
C CYS A 226 -10.82 21.46 3.79
N VAL A 227 -9.93 22.01 4.59
CA VAL A 227 -8.94 21.28 5.36
C VAL A 227 -9.46 21.10 6.78
N VAL A 228 -9.37 19.89 7.28
CA VAL A 228 -9.59 19.53 8.68
C VAL A 228 -8.24 19.33 9.33
N SER A 229 -7.99 20.06 10.41
CA SER A 229 -6.75 19.96 11.18
C SER A 229 -7.05 19.68 12.64
N THR A 230 -6.23 18.85 13.28
CA THR A 230 -6.41 18.49 14.69
C THR A 230 -5.16 18.79 15.49
N ASP A 231 -5.34 19.18 16.74
CA ASP A 231 -4.24 19.38 17.69
C ASP A 231 -4.12 18.24 18.70
N THR A 232 -3.00 18.24 19.42
CA THR A 232 -2.74 17.32 20.53
C THR A 232 -3.62 17.57 21.76
N SER A 233 -4.44 18.64 21.79
CA SER A 233 -5.42 18.91 22.85
C SER A 233 -6.81 18.33 22.54
N GLY A 234 -7.00 17.76 21.35
CA GLY A 234 -8.26 17.23 20.87
C GLY A 234 -9.19 18.28 20.27
N MET A 235 -8.67 19.43 19.85
CA MET A 235 -9.41 20.41 19.05
C MET A 235 -9.33 20.05 17.57
N VAL A 236 -10.47 20.17 16.89
CA VAL A 236 -10.60 19.99 15.44
C VAL A 236 -11.00 21.32 14.82
N GLU A 237 -10.23 21.82 13.86
CA GLU A 237 -10.48 23.10 13.17
C GLU A 237 -10.64 22.90 11.67
N TYR A 238 -11.54 23.71 11.08
CA TYR A 238 -11.87 23.73 9.65
C TYR A 238 -11.36 25.03 9.05
N TRP A 239 -10.68 24.94 7.90
CA TRP A 239 -10.14 26.11 7.19
C TRP A 239 -9.98 25.81 5.70
N GLN A 240 -9.96 26.85 4.86
CA GLN A 240 -9.75 26.72 3.42
C GLN A 240 -8.30 27.07 3.04
N PRO A 241 -7.69 26.39 2.05
CA PRO A 241 -6.32 26.68 1.64
C PRO A 241 -6.20 27.91 0.73
N HIS A 242 -7.32 28.53 0.34
CA HIS A 242 -7.39 29.72 -0.49
C HIS A 242 -8.17 30.84 0.22
N GLY A 243 -7.93 32.08 -0.19
CA GLY A 243 -8.61 33.24 0.39
C GLY A 243 -8.08 33.60 1.77
N ASP A 244 -8.99 33.79 2.73
CA ASP A 244 -8.67 34.29 4.08
C ASP A 244 -8.28 33.19 5.07
N TYR A 245 -8.18 31.93 4.62
CA TYR A 245 -7.89 30.77 5.46
C TYR A 245 -8.88 30.51 6.60
N GLU A 246 -10.10 31.02 6.44
CA GLU A 246 -11.22 30.75 7.35
C GLU A 246 -12.00 29.51 6.91
N LYS A 247 -12.97 29.11 7.73
CA LYS A 247 -13.85 27.98 7.39
C LYS A 247 -14.72 28.34 6.17
N PRO A 248 -15.07 27.36 5.32
CA PRO A 248 -16.06 27.56 4.27
C PRO A 248 -17.42 28.02 4.83
N ASN A 249 -18.20 28.72 4.02
CA ASN A 249 -19.60 29.04 4.34
C ASN A 249 -20.54 27.82 4.19
N ASP A 250 -20.13 26.82 3.40
CA ASP A 250 -20.92 25.63 3.12
C ASP A 250 -20.89 24.58 4.25
N VAL A 251 -20.09 24.81 5.30
CA VAL A 251 -20.06 23.97 6.50
C VAL A 251 -20.77 24.67 7.65
N PHE A 252 -21.01 23.94 8.74
CA PHE A 252 -21.70 24.40 9.94
C PHE A 252 -21.41 25.86 10.32
N GLU A 253 -22.48 26.57 10.70
CA GLU A 253 -22.40 27.99 11.03
C GLU A 253 -21.67 28.21 12.36
N TYR A 254 -22.11 27.50 13.41
CA TYR A 254 -21.55 27.61 14.76
C TYR A 254 -20.87 26.31 15.18
N LYS A 255 -19.64 26.41 15.69
CA LYS A 255 -18.92 25.23 16.18
C LYS A 255 -19.60 24.58 17.39
N SER A 256 -20.36 25.35 18.18
CA SER A 256 -21.12 24.85 19.32
C SER A 256 -22.26 23.89 18.94
N SER A 257 -22.76 23.93 17.70
CA SER A 257 -23.79 22.99 17.23
C SER A 257 -23.20 21.67 16.72
N THR A 258 -21.88 21.50 16.80
CA THR A 258 -21.14 20.32 16.31
C THR A 258 -20.71 19.41 17.47
N ASN A 259 -20.33 18.18 17.14
CA ASN A 259 -19.75 17.23 18.08
C ASN A 259 -18.21 17.25 18.09
N LEU A 260 -17.60 18.27 17.46
CA LEU A 260 -16.14 18.35 17.34
C LEU A 260 -15.43 18.58 18.69
N PHE A 261 -16.13 19.09 19.69
CA PHE A 261 -15.61 19.27 21.05
C PHE A 261 -15.58 17.99 21.89
N ASP A 262 -16.20 16.91 21.42
CA ASP A 262 -16.28 15.65 22.17
C ASP A 262 -14.89 15.06 22.43
N PHE A 263 -13.93 15.28 21.53
CA PHE A 263 -12.55 14.86 21.73
C PHE A 263 -11.89 15.54 22.92
N LYS A 264 -11.99 16.87 23.01
CA LYS A 264 -11.46 17.65 24.13
C LYS A 264 -12.17 17.32 25.43
N LYS A 265 -13.49 17.12 25.40
CA LYS A 265 -14.28 16.70 26.57
C LYS A 265 -13.85 15.32 27.09
N ALA A 266 -13.58 14.39 26.17
CA ALA A 266 -13.09 13.05 26.48
C ALA A 266 -11.57 13.00 26.78
N LYS A 267 -10.85 14.12 26.64
CA LYS A 267 -9.38 14.19 26.70
C LYS A 267 -8.71 13.18 25.75
N SER A 268 -9.35 12.95 24.62
CA SER A 268 -8.91 12.03 23.57
C SER A 268 -8.30 12.81 22.41
N ILE A 269 -7.19 12.30 21.87
CA ILE A 269 -6.46 12.89 20.76
C ILE A 269 -6.76 12.08 19.50
N PRO A 270 -7.29 12.70 18.42
CA PRO A 270 -7.41 12.05 17.13
C PRO A 270 -6.03 11.60 16.62
N THR A 271 -5.93 10.37 16.13
CA THR A 271 -4.70 9.75 15.58
C THR A 271 -4.74 9.62 14.06
N SER A 272 -5.94 9.54 13.49
CA SER A 272 -6.20 9.63 12.06
C SER A 272 -7.47 10.42 11.80
N VAL A 273 -7.49 11.09 10.64
CA VAL A 273 -8.66 11.75 10.07
C VAL A 273 -8.71 11.38 8.60
N THR A 274 -9.60 10.47 8.24
CA THR A 274 -9.75 9.98 6.87
C THR A 274 -11.06 10.48 6.29
N MET A 275 -10.97 11.15 5.14
CA MET A 275 -12.16 11.57 4.39
C MET A 275 -12.78 10.37 3.68
N SER A 276 -14.10 10.31 3.64
CA SER A 276 -14.81 9.39 2.75
C SER A 276 -14.52 9.75 1.29
N PRO A 277 -14.49 8.77 0.35
CA PRO A 277 -14.30 9.05 -1.07
C PRO A 277 -15.36 9.97 -1.68
N THR A 278 -16.56 9.99 -1.09
CA THR A 278 -17.64 10.91 -1.46
C THR A 278 -17.41 12.34 -0.93
N GLY A 279 -16.55 12.52 0.09
CA GLY A 279 -16.30 13.80 0.74
C GLY A 279 -17.39 14.25 1.71
N THR A 280 -18.47 13.49 1.89
CA THR A 280 -19.61 13.87 2.73
C THR A 280 -19.40 13.53 4.21
N GLN A 281 -18.57 12.53 4.50
CA GLN A 281 -18.28 12.05 5.85
C GLN A 281 -16.78 11.97 6.08
N PHE A 282 -16.39 11.93 7.35
CA PHE A 282 -15.02 11.58 7.74
C PHE A 282 -15.02 10.70 8.98
N ALA A 283 -14.01 9.84 9.08
CA ALA A 283 -13.80 8.95 10.20
C ALA A 283 -12.52 9.31 10.94
N THR A 284 -12.56 9.14 12.25
CA THR A 284 -11.42 9.38 13.13
C THR A 284 -11.22 8.19 14.06
N PHE A 285 -9.97 7.85 14.32
CA PHE A 285 -9.60 7.00 15.46
C PHE A 285 -8.94 7.86 16.53
N SER A 286 -9.28 7.69 17.80
CA SER A 286 -8.73 8.48 18.90
C SER A 286 -8.09 7.62 19.99
N LEU A 287 -7.08 8.18 20.66
CA LEU A 287 -6.42 7.60 21.83
C LEU A 287 -6.42 8.64 22.97
N PRO A 288 -6.53 8.23 24.24
CA PRO A 288 -6.50 6.85 24.74
C PRO A 288 -7.87 6.14 24.79
N ASP A 289 -8.96 6.84 24.42
CA ASP A 289 -10.32 6.29 24.48
C ASP A 289 -10.59 5.14 23.51
N ARG A 290 -9.77 4.98 22.46
CA ARG A 290 -9.84 3.88 21.46
C ARG A 290 -11.20 3.85 20.77
N GLN A 291 -11.77 5.01 20.52
CA GLN A 291 -13.04 5.14 19.83
C GLN A 291 -12.83 5.45 18.36
N ILE A 292 -13.71 4.89 17.54
CA ILE A 292 -13.86 5.26 16.15
C ILE A 292 -15.11 6.09 16.03
N ARG A 293 -14.98 7.29 15.53
CA ARG A 293 -16.09 8.23 15.36
C ARG A 293 -16.23 8.57 13.90
N VAL A 294 -17.46 8.51 13.38
CA VAL A 294 -17.81 8.90 12.03
C VAL A 294 -18.68 10.14 12.13
N PHE A 295 -18.26 11.20 11.45
CA PHE A 295 -18.93 12.49 11.44
C PHE A 295 -19.46 12.80 10.05
N ASP A 296 -20.55 13.54 10.02
CA ASP A 296 -20.95 14.25 8.82
C ASP A 296 -20.07 15.49 8.65
N PHE A 297 -19.56 15.70 7.43
CA PHE A 297 -18.59 16.77 7.16
C PHE A 297 -19.24 18.15 7.18
N ALA A 298 -20.42 18.29 6.57
CA ALA A 298 -21.10 19.58 6.46
C ALA A 298 -21.61 20.06 7.83
N SER A 299 -22.32 19.20 8.57
CA SER A 299 -22.88 19.57 9.87
C SER A 299 -21.89 19.47 11.03
N GLY A 300 -20.78 18.73 10.89
CA GLY A 300 -19.85 18.44 11.98
C GLY A 300 -20.46 17.59 13.12
N LYS A 301 -21.64 17.00 12.91
CA LYS A 301 -22.34 16.17 13.90
C LYS A 301 -21.82 14.74 13.87
N LEU A 302 -21.82 14.11 15.04
CA LEU A 302 -21.44 12.71 15.17
C LEU A 302 -22.57 11.82 14.63
N LEU A 303 -22.26 11.02 13.60
CA LEU A 303 -23.20 10.05 13.04
C LEU A 303 -23.15 8.74 13.82
N ARG A 304 -21.93 8.23 14.07
CA ARG A 304 -21.69 6.93 14.69
C ARG A 304 -20.45 6.95 15.56
N SER A 305 -20.47 6.16 16.63
CA SER A 305 -19.31 5.83 17.44
C SER A 305 -19.21 4.31 17.62
N TYR A 306 -17.99 3.80 17.54
CA TYR A 306 -17.65 2.40 17.83
C TYR A 306 -16.59 2.39 18.93
N ASP A 307 -16.87 1.65 19.99
CA ASP A 307 -15.99 1.54 21.14
C ASP A 307 -15.10 0.29 21.02
N GLU A 308 -13.79 0.51 20.88
CA GLU A 308 -12.75 -0.53 20.91
C GLU A 308 -11.86 -0.37 22.16
N SER A 309 -12.40 0.22 23.23
CA SER A 309 -11.73 0.30 24.51
C SER A 309 -11.39 -1.10 25.05
N ILE A 310 -10.27 -1.16 25.77
CA ILE A 310 -9.79 -2.40 26.38
C ILE A 310 -10.82 -2.98 27.36
N GLU A 311 -11.52 -2.11 28.09
CA GLU A 311 -12.57 -2.50 29.04
C GLU A 311 -13.73 -3.18 28.35
N THR A 312 -14.26 -2.57 27.28
CA THR A 312 -15.35 -3.14 26.47
C THR A 312 -14.93 -4.46 25.82
N ILE A 313 -13.71 -4.57 25.30
CA ILE A 313 -13.21 -5.82 24.73
C ILE A 313 -13.09 -6.92 25.80
N THR A 314 -12.57 -6.58 26.99
CA THR A 314 -12.37 -7.53 28.08
C THR A 314 -13.70 -8.06 28.61
N THR A 315 -14.68 -7.17 28.78
CA THR A 315 -16.04 -7.54 29.22
C THR A 315 -16.75 -8.41 28.18
N MET A 316 -16.64 -8.09 26.88
CA MET A 316 -17.18 -8.92 25.80
C MET A 316 -16.56 -10.32 25.76
N GLN A 317 -15.24 -10.44 25.99
CA GLN A 317 -14.53 -11.72 26.05
C GLN A 317 -15.00 -12.56 27.24
N GLN A 318 -15.14 -11.96 28.44
CA GLN A 318 -15.62 -12.63 29.65
C GLN A 318 -17.09 -13.06 29.56
N ALA A 319 -17.94 -12.20 29.02
CA ALA A 319 -19.36 -12.49 28.81
C ALA A 319 -19.63 -13.47 27.67
N GLY A 320 -18.61 -13.81 26.86
CA GLY A 320 -18.77 -14.67 25.69
C GLY A 320 -19.58 -14.03 24.56
N THR A 321 -19.80 -12.72 24.60
CA THR A 321 -20.51 -11.93 23.57
C THR A 321 -19.56 -11.40 22.50
N ALA A 322 -18.25 -11.57 22.68
CA ALA A 322 -17.25 -11.26 21.66
C ALA A 322 -17.53 -12.03 20.36
N MET A 323 -17.31 -11.37 19.22
CA MET A 323 -17.51 -11.97 17.89
C MET A 323 -16.68 -13.25 17.69
N GLN A 324 -15.51 -13.30 18.33
CA GLN A 324 -14.65 -14.47 18.38
C GLN A 324 -14.06 -14.58 19.78
N LYS A 325 -14.28 -15.72 20.44
CA LYS A 325 -13.63 -16.02 21.71
C LYS A 325 -12.21 -16.48 21.44
N LEU A 326 -11.24 -15.70 21.89
CA LEU A 326 -9.82 -16.07 21.83
C LEU A 326 -9.45 -16.98 23.01
N GLU A 327 -8.40 -17.79 22.86
CA GLU A 327 -7.79 -18.48 24.00
C GLU A 327 -7.15 -17.46 24.96
N ASP A 328 -7.23 -17.72 26.26
CA ASP A 328 -6.82 -16.74 27.28
C ASP A 328 -5.34 -16.32 27.16
N VAL A 329 -4.47 -17.25 26.76
CA VAL A 329 -3.03 -16.98 26.53
C VAL A 329 -2.82 -16.03 25.35
N ASP A 330 -3.50 -16.28 24.23
CA ASP A 330 -3.41 -15.45 23.04
C ASP A 330 -4.07 -14.08 23.27
N PHE A 331 -5.22 -14.06 23.96
CA PHE A 331 -5.89 -12.82 24.36
C PHE A 331 -4.98 -11.97 25.24
N GLY A 332 -4.36 -12.56 26.26
CA GLY A 332 -3.40 -11.88 27.14
C GLY A 332 -2.21 -11.30 26.39
N ARG A 333 -1.66 -12.03 25.40
CA ARG A 333 -0.57 -11.53 24.55
C ARG A 333 -1.00 -10.33 23.70
N ARG A 334 -2.18 -10.40 23.06
CA ARG A 334 -2.70 -9.29 22.25
C ARG A 334 -3.04 -8.06 23.11
N LEU A 335 -3.54 -8.28 24.32
CA LEU A 335 -3.83 -7.22 25.29
C LEU A 335 -2.57 -6.49 25.76
N ALA A 336 -1.47 -7.21 25.96
CA ALA A 336 -0.18 -6.61 26.29
C ALA A 336 0.32 -5.71 25.16
N LEU A 337 0.23 -6.16 23.90
CA LEU A 337 0.57 -5.36 22.73
C LEU A 337 -0.27 -4.08 22.61
N GLU A 338 -1.57 -4.15 22.94
CA GLU A 338 -2.44 -2.96 22.92
C GLU A 338 -1.96 -1.86 23.88
N ARG A 339 -1.40 -2.24 25.04
CA ARG A 339 -0.82 -1.27 25.99
C ARG A 339 0.48 -0.64 25.48
N GLU A 340 1.28 -1.39 24.72
CA GLU A 340 2.52 -0.87 24.13
C GLU A 340 2.26 0.12 22.98
N ILE A 341 1.22 -0.11 22.17
CA ILE A 341 0.88 0.71 21.00
C ILE A 341 0.45 2.14 21.39
N GLU A 342 0.01 2.36 22.62
CA GLU A 342 -0.40 3.69 23.11
C GLU A 342 0.77 4.69 23.22
N GLY A 343 2.01 4.21 23.08
CA GLY A 343 3.21 5.02 23.06
C GLY A 343 3.25 6.04 21.89
N PRO A 344 3.97 7.16 22.05
CA PRO A 344 3.96 8.28 21.09
C PRO A 344 4.42 7.88 19.67
N THR A 345 5.33 6.92 19.54
CA THR A 345 5.94 6.49 18.27
C THR A 345 4.97 5.77 17.31
N SER A 346 3.84 5.28 17.83
CA SER A 346 2.87 4.49 17.06
C SER A 346 1.57 5.23 16.78
N ARG A 347 1.32 6.36 17.46
CA ARG A 347 0.03 7.07 17.41
C ARG A 347 -0.32 7.55 16.00
N ASN A 348 0.62 8.13 15.29
CA ASN A 348 0.43 8.64 13.94
C ASN A 348 0.34 7.54 12.86
N LYS A 349 0.61 6.27 13.20
CA LYS A 349 0.68 5.16 12.23
C LYS A 349 -0.66 4.42 12.07
N MET A 350 -1.63 4.68 12.95
CA MET A 350 -2.94 4.04 12.95
C MET A 350 -3.93 4.81 12.06
N ASN A 351 -4.75 4.09 11.28
CA ASN A 351 -5.81 4.73 10.51
C ASN A 351 -7.12 3.93 10.49
N VAL A 352 -8.17 4.63 10.05
CA VAL A 352 -9.46 4.06 9.64
C VAL A 352 -9.63 4.45 8.18
N ILE A 353 -10.08 3.51 7.35
CA ILE A 353 -10.32 3.77 5.93
C ILE A 353 -11.77 3.49 5.58
N PHE A 354 -12.23 4.12 4.51
CA PHE A 354 -13.52 3.85 3.89
C PHE A 354 -13.35 2.96 2.67
N ASP A 355 -14.42 2.28 2.30
CA ASP A 355 -14.56 1.72 0.96
C ASP A 355 -14.93 2.82 -0.06
N GLU A 356 -14.85 2.50 -1.36
CA GLU A 356 -15.19 3.41 -2.46
C GLU A 356 -16.62 3.98 -2.36
N SER A 357 -17.57 3.23 -1.79
CA SER A 357 -18.95 3.73 -1.61
C SER A 357 -19.13 4.66 -0.41
N GLY A 358 -18.22 4.61 0.57
CA GLY A 358 -18.32 5.34 1.83
C GLY A 358 -19.31 4.74 2.85
N HIS A 359 -19.86 3.55 2.60
CA HIS A 359 -20.80 2.86 3.49
C HIS A 359 -20.13 1.87 4.46
N PHE A 360 -18.89 1.49 4.18
CA PHE A 360 -18.10 0.60 5.01
C PHE A 360 -16.87 1.31 5.53
N ILE A 361 -16.55 1.03 6.79
CA ILE A 361 -15.29 1.42 7.39
C ILE A 361 -14.47 0.17 7.71
N LEU A 362 -13.16 0.28 7.50
CA LEU A 362 -12.19 -0.75 7.83
C LEU A 362 -11.17 -0.17 8.80
N TYR A 363 -10.87 -0.94 9.84
CA TYR A 363 -9.89 -0.54 10.84
C TYR A 363 -9.26 -1.76 11.52
N GLY A 364 -8.03 -1.59 11.98
CA GLY A 364 -7.35 -2.60 12.81
C GLY A 364 -7.93 -2.62 14.22
N SER A 365 -8.16 -3.81 14.75
CA SER A 365 -8.62 -4.11 16.11
C SER A 365 -7.76 -5.23 16.69
N ILE A 366 -7.91 -5.51 17.99
CA ILE A 366 -7.25 -6.63 18.68
C ILE A 366 -7.56 -7.98 18.02
N LEU A 367 -8.74 -8.13 17.41
CA LEU A 367 -9.19 -9.36 16.77
C LEU A 367 -8.61 -9.55 15.36
N GLY A 368 -8.16 -8.47 14.71
CA GLY A 368 -7.79 -8.45 13.30
C GLY A 368 -8.29 -7.17 12.64
N ILE A 369 -8.66 -7.23 11.37
CA ILE A 369 -9.23 -6.07 10.64
C ILE A 369 -10.74 -6.23 10.60
N LYS A 370 -11.46 -5.28 11.20
CA LYS A 370 -12.93 -5.26 11.20
C LYS A 370 -13.43 -4.47 10.00
N VAL A 371 -14.40 -5.04 9.28
CA VAL A 371 -15.17 -4.36 8.23
C VAL A 371 -16.57 -4.11 8.76
N VAL A 372 -16.91 -2.85 8.99
CA VAL A 372 -18.16 -2.44 9.61
C VAL A 372 -19.01 -1.66 8.62
N ASN A 373 -20.26 -2.09 8.46
CA ASN A 373 -21.27 -1.37 7.70
C ASN A 373 -21.85 -0.24 8.57
N THR A 374 -21.66 1.01 8.16
CA THR A 374 -22.07 2.21 8.93
C THR A 374 -23.57 2.46 8.90
N VAL A 375 -24.29 1.86 7.93
CA VAL A 375 -25.75 1.97 7.79
C VAL A 375 -26.45 0.97 8.68
N THR A 376 -25.99 -0.30 8.67
CA THR A 376 -26.59 -1.38 9.45
C THR A 376 -26.00 -1.52 10.86
N ASN A 377 -24.87 -0.87 11.14
CA ASN A 377 -24.08 -0.99 12.38
C ASN A 377 -23.68 -2.43 12.70
N ARG A 378 -23.25 -3.19 11.69
CA ARG A 378 -22.83 -4.58 11.86
C ARG A 378 -21.44 -4.78 11.33
N VAL A 379 -20.66 -5.59 12.04
CA VAL A 379 -19.40 -6.11 11.51
C VAL A 379 -19.75 -7.18 10.47
N VAL A 380 -19.42 -6.91 9.23
CA VAL A 380 -19.76 -7.79 8.09
C VAL A 380 -18.65 -8.79 7.81
N ARG A 381 -17.38 -8.37 7.99
CA ARG A 381 -16.21 -9.25 7.85
C ARG A 381 -15.18 -8.98 8.93
N LEU A 382 -14.43 -10.02 9.26
CA LEU A 382 -13.27 -9.98 10.13
C LEU A 382 -12.09 -10.66 9.41
N LEU A 383 -11.14 -9.85 8.94
CA LEU A 383 -9.94 -10.31 8.24
C LEU A 383 -8.78 -10.46 9.23
N ALA A 384 -7.74 -11.20 8.85
CA ALA A 384 -6.57 -11.52 9.67
C ALA A 384 -6.86 -12.29 10.98
N ARG A 385 -8.05 -12.88 11.12
CA ARG A 385 -8.48 -13.53 12.36
C ARG A 385 -7.57 -14.70 12.78
N ASP A 386 -7.09 -15.46 11.79
CA ASP A 386 -6.34 -16.71 11.96
C ASP A 386 -4.81 -16.47 11.94
N GLU A 387 -4.35 -15.22 11.80
CA GLU A 387 -2.94 -14.88 11.58
C GLU A 387 -2.27 -14.31 12.84
N THR A 388 -2.12 -15.17 13.86
CA THR A 388 -1.48 -14.78 15.14
C THR A 388 -0.06 -14.23 14.97
N GLY A 389 0.67 -14.64 13.92
CA GLY A 389 2.02 -14.15 13.61
C GLY A 389 2.09 -12.73 13.02
N MET A 390 0.97 -12.23 12.48
CA MET A 390 0.89 -10.92 11.83
C MET A 390 0.99 -9.77 12.84
N GLY A 391 0.49 -9.99 14.06
CA GLY A 391 0.38 -8.96 15.09
C GLY A 391 -0.79 -8.00 14.85
N ARG A 392 -0.79 -6.87 15.55
CA ARG A 392 -1.83 -5.84 15.48
C ARG A 392 -1.72 -5.02 14.19
N PRO A 393 -2.71 -5.03 13.27
CA PRO A 393 -2.69 -4.17 12.10
C PRO A 393 -2.74 -2.70 12.52
N LEU A 394 -1.97 -1.79 11.92
CA LEU A 394 -1.98 -0.36 12.27
C LEU A 394 -2.50 0.49 11.12
N ASN A 395 -1.81 0.45 9.98
CA ASN A 395 -2.16 1.22 8.80
C ASN A 395 -2.80 0.31 7.75
N LEU A 396 -3.92 0.74 7.18
CA LEU A 396 -4.68 0.03 6.15
C LEU A 396 -4.73 0.87 4.88
N ALA A 397 -4.67 0.20 3.72
CA ALA A 397 -4.89 0.81 2.42
C ALA A 397 -5.68 -0.15 1.53
N LEU A 398 -6.86 0.26 1.08
CA LEU A 398 -7.75 -0.55 0.26
C LEU A 398 -7.70 -0.07 -1.19
N TYR A 399 -7.55 -1.02 -2.11
CA TYR A 399 -7.70 -0.83 -3.54
C TYR A 399 -8.86 -1.71 -4.03
N GLN A 400 -9.88 -1.10 -4.62
CA GLN A 400 -11.08 -1.82 -5.12
C GLN A 400 -11.22 -1.69 -6.64
N GLY A 401 -10.07 -1.57 -7.31
CA GLY A 401 -9.92 -1.00 -8.64
C GLY A 401 -11.00 -1.35 -9.66
N ALA A 402 -11.23 -0.43 -10.60
CA ALA A 402 -11.90 -0.71 -11.86
C ALA A 402 -10.84 -0.82 -12.98
N PRO A 403 -10.92 -1.79 -13.90
CA PRO A 403 -10.10 -1.77 -15.11
C PRO A 403 -10.39 -0.50 -15.93
N LYS A 404 -9.33 0.07 -16.52
CA LYS A 404 -9.32 1.29 -17.35
C LYS A 404 -10.11 1.19 -18.68
N LYS A 405 -11.22 0.45 -18.75
CA LYS A 405 -12.13 0.44 -19.91
C LYS A 405 -13.47 1.04 -19.53
N LYS A 406 -13.55 2.37 -19.70
CA LYS A 406 -14.81 3.14 -19.79
C LYS A 406 -15.75 2.50 -20.82
N LYS A 407 -16.74 1.76 -20.36
CA LYS A 407 -18.14 2.01 -20.70
C LYS A 407 -18.85 2.26 -19.38
N VAL A 408 -19.67 3.30 -19.32
CA VAL A 408 -20.42 3.67 -18.10
C VAL A 408 -21.28 2.47 -17.69
N LEU A 409 -20.78 1.68 -16.75
CA LEU A 409 -21.54 0.65 -16.05
C LEU A 409 -22.23 1.38 -14.91
N THR A 410 -23.54 1.57 -15.02
CA THR A 410 -24.32 2.03 -13.86
C THR A 410 -24.34 0.93 -12.81
N LEU A 411 -24.52 1.29 -11.53
CA LEU A 411 -24.62 0.33 -10.42
C LEU A 411 -25.71 -0.72 -10.69
N ASP A 412 -26.81 -0.33 -11.33
CA ASP A 412 -27.90 -1.24 -11.70
C ASP A 412 -27.52 -2.20 -12.83
N MET A 413 -26.70 -1.77 -13.80
CA MET A 413 -26.17 -2.65 -14.84
C MET A 413 -25.17 -3.67 -14.27
N ALA A 414 -24.35 -3.27 -13.30
CA ALA A 414 -23.42 -4.16 -12.60
C ALA A 414 -24.14 -5.17 -11.69
N ALA A 415 -25.31 -4.81 -11.14
CA ALA A 415 -26.14 -5.70 -10.35
C ALA A 415 -26.94 -6.73 -11.19
N SER A 416 -26.95 -6.60 -12.52
CA SER A 416 -27.62 -7.56 -13.41
C SER A 416 -26.82 -8.86 -13.51
N SER A 417 -27.50 -10.01 -13.55
CA SER A 417 -26.89 -11.34 -13.62
C SER A 417 -26.32 -11.70 -15.01
N ASN A 418 -25.84 -10.71 -15.77
CA ASN A 418 -25.31 -10.90 -17.12
C ASN A 418 -23.85 -11.42 -17.08
N PRO A 419 -23.57 -12.66 -17.54
CA PRO A 419 -22.23 -13.25 -17.45
C PRO A 419 -21.14 -12.46 -18.19
N LEU A 420 -21.48 -11.80 -19.32
CA LEU A 420 -20.52 -11.01 -20.10
C LEU A 420 -20.08 -9.71 -19.40
N LEU A 421 -20.91 -9.17 -18.50
CA LEU A 421 -20.56 -8.00 -17.68
C LEU A 421 -19.78 -8.41 -16.42
N GLN A 422 -19.95 -9.65 -15.95
CA GLN A 422 -19.22 -10.19 -14.80
C GLN A 422 -17.75 -10.47 -15.15
N GLU A 423 -17.46 -11.02 -16.33
CA GLU A 423 -16.07 -11.22 -16.81
C GLU A 423 -15.35 -9.89 -17.06
N ALA A 424 -16.03 -8.88 -17.61
CA ALA A 424 -15.48 -7.53 -17.79
C ALA A 424 -15.31 -6.76 -16.46
N GLY A 425 -15.89 -7.27 -15.37
CA GLY A 425 -15.90 -6.69 -14.03
C GLY A 425 -15.08 -7.47 -13.00
N LEU A 426 -14.24 -8.42 -13.42
CA LEU A 426 -13.28 -9.09 -12.53
C LEU A 426 -12.30 -8.04 -11.97
N ARG A 427 -12.64 -7.53 -10.79
CA ARG A 427 -11.79 -6.66 -9.99
C ARG A 427 -10.95 -7.55 -9.10
N ASP A 428 -9.67 -7.22 -8.95
CA ASP A 428 -8.79 -7.79 -7.92
C ASP A 428 -8.69 -6.78 -6.77
N PRO A 429 -9.65 -6.78 -5.82
CA PRO A 429 -9.57 -5.90 -4.68
C PRO A 429 -8.44 -6.35 -3.77
N ILE A 430 -7.52 -5.45 -3.45
CA ILE A 430 -6.39 -5.70 -2.56
C ILE A 430 -6.51 -4.80 -1.34
N LEU A 431 -6.58 -5.41 -0.17
CA LEU A 431 -6.36 -4.71 1.10
C LEU A 431 -4.93 -4.93 1.54
N VAL A 432 -4.21 -3.85 1.76
CA VAL A 432 -2.86 -3.85 2.32
C VAL A 432 -2.93 -3.40 3.77
N CYS A 433 -2.21 -4.09 4.66
CA CYS A 433 -2.03 -3.64 6.03
C CYS A 433 -0.57 -3.69 6.49
N THR A 434 -0.18 -2.71 7.30
CA THR A 434 1.05 -2.76 8.11
C THR A 434 0.71 -3.27 9.50
N SER A 435 1.70 -3.86 10.19
CA SER A 435 1.54 -4.35 11.55
C SER A 435 2.52 -3.71 12.51
N TYR A 436 2.15 -3.66 13.79
CA TYR A 436 3.01 -3.13 14.83
C TYR A 436 4.35 -3.88 14.91
N ASN A 437 5.43 -3.11 14.79
CA ASN A 437 6.82 -3.57 14.94
C ASN A 437 7.17 -4.77 14.03
N LYS A 438 6.68 -4.75 12.77
CA LYS A 438 7.00 -5.75 11.75
C LYS A 438 7.65 -5.10 10.53
N PRO A 439 8.71 -5.69 9.96
CA PRO A 439 9.36 -5.23 8.73
C PRO A 439 8.61 -5.69 7.47
N ARG A 440 7.29 -5.88 7.57
CA ARG A 440 6.46 -6.43 6.49
C ARG A 440 5.12 -5.73 6.41
N PHE A 441 4.59 -5.68 5.20
CA PHE A 441 3.17 -5.43 4.96
C PHE A 441 2.51 -6.69 4.40
N TYR A 442 1.22 -6.83 4.67
CA TYR A 442 0.42 -8.00 4.36
C TYR A 442 -0.69 -7.61 3.39
N MET A 443 -1.01 -8.49 2.45
CA MET A 443 -2.01 -8.24 1.42
C MET A 443 -3.10 -9.31 1.47
N PHE A 444 -4.35 -8.86 1.36
CA PHE A 444 -5.55 -9.70 1.32
C PHE A 444 -6.25 -9.49 -0.02
N ASN A 445 -6.67 -10.59 -0.64
CA ASN A 445 -7.42 -10.59 -1.90
C ASN A 445 -8.67 -11.50 -1.75
N SER A 446 -9.23 -11.91 -2.89
CA SER A 446 -10.41 -12.79 -2.94
C SER A 446 -10.13 -14.23 -3.42
N ASP A 447 -8.92 -14.54 -3.90
CA ASP A 447 -8.60 -15.80 -4.58
C ASP A 447 -8.01 -16.88 -3.66
N ASN A 448 -8.65 -18.05 -3.59
CA ASN A 448 -8.42 -19.12 -2.60
C ASN A 448 -7.13 -19.95 -2.74
N ASP A 449 -6.32 -19.74 -3.77
CA ASP A 449 -5.20 -20.63 -4.08
C ASP A 449 -3.85 -20.04 -3.67
N VAL A 450 -3.56 -20.00 -2.37
CA VAL A 450 -2.18 -19.73 -1.91
C VAL A 450 -1.65 -20.80 -0.98
N ASN A 451 -0.55 -21.40 -1.42
CA ASN A 451 0.24 -22.35 -0.65
C ASN A 451 0.97 -21.62 0.49
N LYS A 452 0.92 -22.16 1.72
CA LYS A 452 1.44 -21.49 2.92
C LYS A 452 2.94 -21.17 2.85
N SER A 453 3.69 -21.92 2.05
CA SER A 453 5.13 -21.74 1.82
C SER A 453 5.48 -20.55 0.92
N GLU A 454 4.56 -20.11 0.05
CA GLU A 454 4.83 -19.09 -0.99
C GLU A 454 4.25 -17.71 -0.66
N ARG A 455 3.47 -17.61 0.42
CA ARG A 455 2.84 -16.37 0.87
C ARG A 455 3.86 -15.35 1.40
N ASP A 456 4.91 -15.83 2.06
CA ASP A 456 5.86 -14.99 2.80
C ASP A 456 7.12 -14.77 1.98
N ILE A 457 7.16 -13.67 1.23
CA ILE A 457 8.25 -13.40 0.29
C ILE A 457 9.36 -12.63 0.99
N PHE A 458 10.55 -13.23 1.04
CA PHE A 458 11.77 -12.58 1.50
C PHE A 458 12.45 -11.86 0.34
N ASN A 459 11.87 -10.73 -0.07
CA ASN A 459 12.47 -9.85 -1.07
C ASN A 459 13.70 -9.09 -0.51
N GLU A 460 13.86 -8.99 0.82
CA GLU A 460 14.99 -8.32 1.47
C GLU A 460 15.50 -9.12 2.69
N LYS A 461 16.80 -9.00 2.97
CA LYS A 461 17.43 -9.63 4.15
C LYS A 461 17.04 -8.82 5.41
N PRO A 462 16.39 -9.43 6.44
CA PRO A 462 16.00 -8.73 7.66
C PRO A 462 17.22 -8.23 8.45
N THR A 463 17.14 -7.05 9.09
CA THR A 463 18.28 -6.43 9.81
C THR A 463 18.62 -7.00 11.19
N SER A 464 17.99 -8.10 11.64
CA SER A 464 18.18 -8.58 13.02
C SER A 464 19.51 -9.32 13.21
N ASN A 465 20.58 -8.54 13.46
CA ASN A 465 21.67 -8.77 14.45
C ASN A 465 22.87 -7.81 14.28
N ALA A 466 22.62 -6.50 14.11
CA ALA A 466 23.69 -5.49 14.06
C ALA A 466 24.04 -4.85 15.42
N LYS A 467 23.77 -5.53 16.53
CA LYS A 467 24.24 -5.15 17.89
C LYS A 467 24.76 -6.37 18.66
N GLY A 468 25.73 -7.04 18.07
CA GLY A 468 26.60 -8.01 18.73
C GLY A 468 27.92 -7.94 18.00
N SER A 469 29.00 -7.72 18.76
CA SER A 469 30.42 -7.72 18.36
C SER A 469 30.71 -8.07 16.89
N ALA A 470 31.48 -7.21 16.22
CA ALA A 470 32.20 -7.56 14.99
C ALA A 470 32.97 -8.88 15.18
N LYS A 471 32.31 -9.99 14.87
CA LYS A 471 32.92 -11.23 14.43
C LYS A 471 32.78 -11.19 12.93
N ILE A 472 33.93 -11.27 12.27
CA ILE A 472 34.04 -11.61 10.87
C ILE A 472 33.39 -12.99 10.73
N GLU A 473 32.08 -13.00 10.46
CA GLU A 473 31.37 -14.21 10.08
C GLU A 473 31.43 -14.31 8.57
N THR A 474 32.24 -15.26 8.11
CA THR A 474 32.31 -15.79 6.76
C THR A 474 30.89 -16.04 6.24
N LYS A 475 30.48 -15.28 5.21
CA LYS A 475 29.25 -15.50 4.44
C LYS A 475 29.10 -17.00 4.14
N ALA A 476 27.95 -17.57 4.46
CA ALA A 476 27.60 -18.90 3.98
C ALA A 476 27.58 -18.88 2.44
N LYS A 477 28.42 -19.70 1.82
CA LYS A 477 28.52 -19.86 0.36
C LYS A 477 27.15 -20.27 -0.19
N GLU A 478 26.52 -19.43 -1.01
CA GLU A 478 25.32 -19.80 -1.76
C GLU A 478 25.73 -20.70 -2.93
N THR A 479 25.84 -22.01 -2.71
CA THR A 479 26.19 -22.98 -3.76
C THR A 479 24.94 -23.72 -4.23
N GLY A 480 24.42 -23.35 -5.40
CA GLY A 480 23.51 -24.19 -6.17
C GLY A 480 24.27 -25.33 -6.85
N THR A 481 23.63 -26.48 -7.07
CA THR A 481 24.29 -27.67 -7.64
C THR A 481 23.97 -27.86 -9.13
N ALA A 482 22.87 -27.30 -9.60
CA ALA A 482 22.52 -27.25 -11.01
C ALA A 482 21.86 -25.92 -11.38
N ALA A 483 21.81 -25.63 -12.68
CA ALA A 483 21.15 -24.48 -13.26
C ALA A 483 20.47 -24.86 -14.57
N ILE A 484 19.33 -24.24 -14.88
CA ILE A 484 18.60 -24.41 -16.14
C ILE A 484 18.59 -23.05 -16.84
N LEU A 485 19.22 -22.96 -18.00
CA LEU A 485 19.21 -21.77 -18.84
C LEU A 485 18.05 -21.89 -19.81
N HIS A 486 17.00 -21.11 -19.59
CA HIS A 486 15.92 -20.98 -20.56
C HIS A 486 16.37 -20.01 -21.64
N THR A 487 16.49 -20.49 -22.88
CA THR A 487 16.86 -19.65 -24.02
C THR A 487 15.73 -19.61 -25.03
N THR A 488 15.76 -18.62 -25.91
CA THR A 488 14.87 -18.55 -27.09
C THR A 488 14.89 -19.79 -27.98
N PHE A 489 15.93 -20.64 -27.89
CA PHE A 489 16.08 -21.86 -28.69
C PHE A 489 15.76 -23.15 -27.92
N GLY A 490 15.43 -23.06 -26.63
CA GLY A 490 15.17 -24.18 -25.72
C GLY A 490 15.99 -24.11 -24.43
N ASP A 491 15.87 -25.15 -23.61
CA ASP A 491 16.46 -25.20 -22.28
C ASP A 491 17.80 -25.93 -22.27
N ILE A 492 18.77 -25.41 -21.51
CA ILE A 492 20.09 -26.02 -21.32
C ILE A 492 20.30 -26.27 -19.83
N HIS A 493 20.41 -27.55 -19.45
CA HIS A 493 20.65 -27.93 -18.06
C HIS A 493 22.15 -28.03 -17.81
N ILE A 494 22.64 -27.29 -16.83
CA ILE A 494 24.04 -27.21 -16.43
C ILE A 494 24.20 -27.77 -15.03
N ARG A 495 25.13 -28.71 -14.86
CA ARG A 495 25.62 -29.14 -13.55
C ARG A 495 26.77 -28.22 -13.13
N LEU A 496 26.69 -27.66 -11.93
CA LEU A 496 27.70 -26.74 -11.39
C LEU A 496 28.71 -27.49 -10.51
N PHE A 497 29.92 -26.96 -10.39
CA PHE A 497 31.02 -27.56 -9.62
C PHE A 497 31.50 -26.64 -8.49
N PRO A 498 30.69 -26.46 -7.41
CA PRO A 498 31.02 -25.55 -6.32
C PRO A 498 32.30 -25.95 -5.55
N GLU A 499 32.64 -27.24 -5.54
CA GLU A 499 33.88 -27.72 -4.90
C GLU A 499 35.14 -27.36 -5.71
N ALA A 500 35.01 -27.25 -7.04
CA ALA A 500 36.13 -27.00 -7.93
C ALA A 500 36.38 -25.50 -8.18
N ALA A 501 35.30 -24.71 -8.27
CA ALA A 501 35.35 -23.27 -8.52
C ALA A 501 34.29 -22.53 -7.67
N PRO A 502 34.51 -22.41 -6.35
CA PRO A 502 33.51 -21.87 -5.45
C PRO A 502 33.14 -20.41 -5.73
N LYS A 503 34.10 -19.54 -6.08
CA LYS A 503 33.81 -18.14 -6.39
C LYS A 503 33.09 -17.99 -7.72
N ALA A 504 33.50 -18.73 -8.75
CA ALA A 504 32.82 -18.68 -10.04
C ALA A 504 31.37 -19.18 -9.95
N VAL A 505 31.13 -20.26 -9.19
CA VAL A 505 29.77 -20.76 -8.96
C VAL A 505 28.94 -19.79 -8.12
N GLU A 506 29.49 -19.20 -7.05
CA GLU A 506 28.79 -18.18 -6.25
C GLU A 506 28.39 -16.98 -7.14
N ASN A 507 29.34 -16.47 -7.93
CA ASN A 507 29.11 -15.38 -8.86
C ASN A 507 27.98 -15.69 -9.86
N PHE A 508 28.06 -16.86 -10.51
CA PHE A 508 27.06 -17.31 -11.48
C PHE A 508 25.67 -17.50 -10.85
N VAL A 509 25.59 -18.18 -9.71
CA VAL A 509 24.33 -18.47 -9.01
C VAL A 509 23.66 -17.18 -8.53
N THR A 510 24.43 -16.28 -7.92
CA THR A 510 23.89 -15.01 -7.42
C THR A 510 23.45 -14.10 -8.57
N HIS A 511 24.20 -13.97 -9.67
CA HIS A 511 23.74 -13.24 -10.85
C HIS A 511 22.46 -13.84 -11.46
N SER A 512 22.37 -15.17 -11.51
CA SER A 512 21.19 -15.88 -12.01
C SER A 512 19.95 -15.58 -11.15
N LYS A 513 20.06 -15.69 -9.81
CA LYS A 513 18.95 -15.37 -8.89
C LYS A 513 18.52 -13.90 -8.94
N ASN A 514 19.48 -12.99 -9.15
CA ASN A 514 19.19 -11.57 -9.29
C ASN A 514 18.56 -11.22 -10.65
N GLY A 515 18.40 -12.19 -11.56
CA GLY A 515 17.90 -11.96 -12.91
C GLY A 515 18.86 -11.19 -13.81
N TYR A 516 20.15 -11.11 -13.46
CA TYR A 516 21.16 -10.35 -14.20
C TYR A 516 21.33 -10.84 -15.64
N TYR A 517 21.19 -12.14 -15.86
CA TYR A 517 21.32 -12.77 -17.18
C TYR A 517 20.03 -12.69 -18.01
N ASN A 518 18.92 -12.18 -17.46
CA ASN A 518 17.63 -12.16 -18.15
C ASN A 518 17.66 -11.13 -19.30
N GLY A 519 17.33 -11.58 -20.51
CA GLY A 519 17.38 -10.78 -21.74
C GLY A 519 18.76 -10.68 -22.39
N LEU A 520 19.82 -11.25 -21.79
CA LEU A 520 21.16 -11.15 -22.37
C LEU A 520 21.32 -12.03 -23.62
N ILE A 521 22.04 -11.51 -24.60
CA ILE A 521 22.28 -12.18 -25.88
C ILE A 521 23.56 -13.03 -25.88
N PHE A 522 23.55 -14.08 -26.69
CA PHE A 522 24.78 -14.74 -27.13
C PHE A 522 25.48 -13.85 -28.15
N HIS A 523 26.34 -12.96 -27.69
CA HIS A 523 27.00 -11.95 -28.52
C HIS A 523 28.15 -12.51 -29.36
N ARG A 524 28.65 -13.70 -29.02
CA ARG A 524 29.73 -14.36 -29.77
C ARG A 524 29.48 -15.88 -29.87
N VAL A 525 29.40 -16.38 -31.09
CA VAL A 525 29.09 -17.76 -31.44
C VAL A 525 30.06 -18.19 -32.53
N ILE A 526 30.93 -19.15 -32.22
CA ILE A 526 31.92 -19.69 -33.15
C ILE A 526 31.62 -21.17 -33.38
N PRO A 527 31.20 -21.57 -34.60
CA PRO A 527 30.91 -22.96 -34.93
C PRO A 527 32.09 -23.88 -34.61
N LYS A 528 31.81 -25.06 -34.02
CA LYS A 528 32.82 -26.06 -33.58
C LYS A 528 33.83 -25.53 -32.56
N PHE A 529 33.51 -24.45 -31.85
CA PHE A 529 34.36 -23.94 -30.78
C PHE A 529 33.56 -23.66 -29.51
N MET A 530 32.89 -22.52 -29.42
CA MET A 530 32.12 -22.12 -28.24
C MET A 530 31.01 -21.11 -28.54
N ILE A 531 30.07 -21.02 -27.61
CA ILE A 531 29.04 -19.98 -27.55
C ILE A 531 29.24 -19.17 -26.27
N GLN A 532 29.30 -17.84 -26.37
CA GLN A 532 29.62 -16.92 -25.29
C GLN A 532 28.47 -15.94 -25.05
N THR A 533 28.23 -15.66 -23.77
CA THR A 533 27.14 -14.81 -23.26
C THR A 533 27.55 -14.16 -21.94
N GLY A 534 26.62 -13.50 -21.26
CA GLY A 534 26.83 -12.90 -19.94
C GLY A 534 27.37 -11.48 -19.96
N ASP A 535 27.29 -10.80 -21.11
CA ASP A 535 27.62 -9.38 -21.28
C ASP A 535 26.32 -8.55 -21.43
N PRO A 536 26.06 -7.58 -20.53
CA PRO A 536 24.95 -6.64 -20.62
C PRO A 536 24.90 -5.78 -21.88
N PHE A 537 26.07 -5.42 -22.45
CA PHE A 537 26.14 -4.56 -23.63
C PHE A 537 26.07 -5.36 -24.94
N GLY A 538 26.34 -6.67 -24.88
CA GLY A 538 26.26 -7.57 -26.02
C GLY A 538 27.32 -7.31 -27.10
N ASP A 539 28.47 -6.75 -26.71
CA ASP A 539 29.61 -6.41 -27.57
C ASP A 539 30.94 -7.07 -27.11
N GLY A 540 30.92 -7.77 -25.97
CA GLY A 540 32.04 -8.49 -25.37
C GLY A 540 32.87 -7.67 -24.39
N THR A 541 32.55 -6.39 -24.15
CA THR A 541 33.35 -5.49 -23.30
C THR A 541 32.77 -5.27 -21.91
N GLY A 542 31.49 -5.58 -21.70
CA GLY A 542 30.80 -5.36 -20.43
C GLY A 542 30.74 -6.57 -19.52
N GLY A 543 30.16 -6.36 -18.34
CA GLY A 543 29.92 -7.42 -17.36
C GLY A 543 30.82 -7.30 -16.14
N GLU A 544 30.19 -7.20 -14.96
CA GLU A 544 30.87 -7.09 -13.68
C GLU A 544 30.48 -8.27 -12.79
N SER A 545 31.38 -8.69 -11.92
CA SER A 545 31.06 -9.73 -10.92
C SER A 545 30.10 -9.20 -9.84
N ILE A 546 29.54 -10.11 -9.04
CA ILE A 546 28.71 -9.76 -7.89
C ILE A 546 29.42 -8.92 -6.82
N TRP A 547 30.75 -8.84 -6.88
CA TRP A 547 31.57 -8.04 -5.96
C TRP A 547 31.92 -6.66 -6.51
N GLY A 548 31.45 -6.28 -7.70
CA GLY A 548 31.71 -4.98 -8.33
C GLY A 548 33.17 -4.78 -8.74
N ARG A 549 33.93 -5.86 -8.87
CA ARG A 549 35.33 -5.90 -9.32
C ARG A 549 35.65 -7.25 -9.94
N GLU A 550 36.72 -7.35 -10.72
CA GLU A 550 37.20 -8.62 -11.25
C GLU A 550 37.64 -9.58 -10.11
N PHE A 551 37.56 -10.90 -10.36
CA PHE A 551 37.98 -11.92 -9.40
C PHE A 551 38.95 -12.96 -10.00
N GLU A 552 39.69 -13.62 -9.10
CA GLU A 552 40.77 -14.56 -9.42
C GLU A 552 40.31 -15.83 -10.16
N ASP A 553 41.21 -16.41 -10.95
CA ASP A 553 40.96 -17.68 -11.63
C ASP A 553 41.06 -18.86 -10.66
N GLU A 554 40.08 -19.75 -10.71
CA GLU A 554 40.04 -20.99 -9.94
C GLU A 554 40.36 -22.18 -10.86
N PHE A 555 41.61 -22.67 -10.84
CA PHE A 555 42.01 -23.86 -11.59
C PHE A 555 41.95 -25.11 -10.71
N SER A 556 41.34 -26.16 -11.23
CA SER A 556 41.14 -27.44 -10.52
C SER A 556 41.63 -28.62 -11.37
N THR A 557 41.30 -29.85 -10.96
CA THR A 557 41.59 -31.06 -11.75
C THR A 557 40.72 -31.17 -13.02
N LEU A 558 39.73 -30.29 -13.19
CA LEU A 558 38.85 -30.24 -14.35
C LEU A 558 39.59 -29.70 -15.58
N LYS A 559 39.28 -30.26 -16.75
CA LYS A 559 39.87 -29.90 -18.04
C LYS A 559 38.78 -29.75 -19.10
N HIS A 560 39.07 -29.03 -20.18
CA HIS A 560 38.24 -28.91 -21.39
C HIS A 560 38.40 -30.15 -22.30
N ASP A 561 38.40 -31.34 -21.69
CA ASP A 561 38.61 -32.64 -22.32
C ASP A 561 37.33 -33.18 -23.00
N LYS A 562 36.19 -32.58 -22.70
CA LYS A 562 34.86 -32.94 -23.18
C LYS A 562 34.11 -31.70 -23.70
N PRO A 563 33.26 -31.86 -24.73
CA PRO A 563 32.38 -30.79 -25.18
C PRO A 563 31.37 -30.43 -24.07
N TYR A 564 30.71 -29.29 -24.24
CA TYR A 564 29.69 -28.75 -23.33
C TYR A 564 30.20 -28.34 -21.95
N THR A 565 31.49 -28.00 -21.87
CA THR A 565 32.10 -27.49 -20.64
C THR A 565 31.80 -26.00 -20.52
N VAL A 566 31.41 -25.55 -19.32
CA VAL A 566 31.02 -24.17 -19.02
C VAL A 566 32.16 -23.49 -18.27
N SER A 567 32.60 -22.34 -18.76
CA SER A 567 33.79 -21.66 -18.22
C SER A 567 33.67 -20.15 -18.28
N MET A 568 34.35 -19.46 -17.36
CA MET A 568 34.36 -18.00 -17.31
C MET A 568 35.12 -17.41 -18.51
N ALA A 569 34.57 -16.36 -19.11
CA ALA A 569 35.28 -15.56 -20.09
C ALA A 569 36.05 -14.44 -19.37
N ASN A 570 37.37 -14.42 -19.55
CA ASN A 570 38.26 -13.43 -18.95
C ASN A 570 39.09 -12.74 -20.05
N ALA A 571 39.57 -11.52 -19.78
CA ALA A 571 40.41 -10.73 -20.68
C ALA A 571 41.92 -10.92 -20.41
N GLY A 572 42.27 -11.83 -19.52
CA GLY A 572 43.60 -12.10 -19.00
C GLY A 572 43.54 -12.79 -17.63
N PRO A 573 44.68 -13.17 -17.05
CA PRO A 573 44.70 -13.83 -15.75
C PRO A 573 44.01 -13.00 -14.67
N ASN A 574 43.11 -13.63 -13.89
CA ASN A 574 42.36 -13.05 -12.76
C ASN A 574 41.40 -11.90 -13.13
N THR A 575 40.88 -11.88 -14.35
CA THR A 575 39.94 -10.83 -14.82
C THR A 575 38.51 -11.36 -15.00
N ASN A 576 38.07 -12.28 -14.13
CA ASN A 576 36.72 -12.84 -14.24
C ASN A 576 35.65 -11.82 -13.86
N GLY A 577 34.63 -11.66 -14.71
CA GLY A 577 33.47 -10.79 -14.51
C GLY A 577 32.16 -11.57 -14.45
N SER A 578 31.20 -11.23 -15.31
CA SER A 578 29.93 -11.97 -15.47
C SER A 578 29.88 -12.84 -16.72
N GLN A 579 30.79 -12.63 -17.68
CA GLN A 579 30.75 -13.34 -18.95
C GLN A 579 31.19 -14.80 -18.80
N PHE A 580 30.54 -15.70 -19.55
CA PHE A 580 30.89 -17.12 -19.60
C PHE A 580 30.61 -17.69 -20.99
N PHE A 581 31.23 -18.83 -21.28
CA PHE A 581 31.04 -19.56 -22.53
C PHE A 581 30.79 -21.05 -22.30
N LEU A 582 30.13 -21.68 -23.26
CA LEU A 582 29.96 -23.12 -23.36
C LEU A 582 30.74 -23.64 -24.57
N THR A 583 31.59 -24.64 -24.38
CA THR A 583 32.29 -25.29 -25.49
C THR A 583 31.38 -26.27 -26.24
N VAL A 584 31.59 -26.41 -27.54
CA VAL A 584 30.88 -27.40 -28.37
C VAL A 584 31.82 -28.56 -28.76
N GLU A 585 33.12 -28.33 -28.68
CA GLU A 585 34.19 -29.30 -28.96
C GLU A 585 35.19 -29.35 -27.81
N LYS A 586 36.16 -30.28 -27.89
CA LYS A 586 37.27 -30.35 -26.94
C LYS A 586 38.26 -29.21 -27.21
N THR A 587 38.59 -28.45 -26.17
CA THR A 587 39.42 -27.24 -26.28
C THR A 587 40.55 -27.24 -25.24
N PRO A 588 41.49 -28.20 -25.28
CA PRO A 588 42.53 -28.36 -24.24
C PRO A 588 43.48 -27.17 -24.13
N TRP A 589 43.57 -26.29 -25.14
CA TRP A 589 44.38 -25.07 -25.09
C TRP A 589 43.82 -23.96 -24.18
N LEU A 590 42.58 -24.13 -23.68
CA LEU A 590 41.93 -23.27 -22.69
C LEU A 590 42.18 -23.73 -21.24
N ASP A 591 42.77 -24.93 -21.06
CA ASP A 591 43.11 -25.45 -19.74
C ASP A 591 44.11 -24.52 -19.03
N ASN A 592 43.87 -24.27 -17.73
CA ASN A 592 44.62 -23.33 -16.90
C ASN A 592 44.64 -21.87 -17.42
N LYS A 593 43.70 -21.51 -18.31
CA LYS A 593 43.46 -20.12 -18.73
C LYS A 593 42.09 -19.61 -18.36
N HIS A 594 41.09 -20.49 -18.38
CA HIS A 594 39.70 -20.17 -18.04
C HIS A 594 39.20 -21.07 -16.92
N THR A 595 38.50 -20.50 -15.95
CA THR A 595 37.91 -21.22 -14.82
C THR A 595 36.71 -22.06 -15.26
N ILE A 596 36.82 -23.38 -15.11
CA ILE A 596 35.72 -24.32 -15.35
C ILE A 596 34.85 -24.38 -14.10
N PHE A 597 33.57 -24.00 -14.22
CA PHE A 597 32.64 -24.00 -13.10
C PHE A 597 31.38 -24.84 -13.32
N GLY A 598 31.18 -25.40 -14.52
CA GLY A 598 30.05 -26.29 -14.80
C GLY A 598 30.18 -27.09 -16.09
N ARG A 599 29.18 -27.93 -16.36
CA ARG A 599 29.06 -28.71 -17.61
C ARG A 599 27.59 -28.93 -17.95
N ALA A 600 27.22 -28.76 -19.22
CA ALA A 600 25.85 -29.06 -19.66
C ALA A 600 25.61 -30.57 -19.67
N VAL A 601 24.46 -30.99 -19.13
CA VAL A 601 24.05 -32.39 -18.97
C VAL A 601 22.81 -32.73 -19.81
N GLN A 602 21.94 -31.76 -20.09
CA GLN A 602 20.77 -31.90 -20.96
C GLN A 602 20.61 -30.62 -21.81
N GLY A 603 19.89 -30.69 -22.93
CA GLY A 603 19.80 -29.58 -23.89
C GLY A 603 21.04 -29.44 -24.79
N LEU A 604 21.77 -30.54 -25.03
CA LEU A 604 22.99 -30.55 -25.84
C LEU A 604 22.71 -30.24 -27.33
N ASP A 605 21.53 -30.64 -27.79
CA ASP A 605 20.96 -30.32 -29.10
C ASP A 605 20.72 -28.81 -29.24
N VAL A 606 20.24 -28.14 -28.18
CA VAL A 606 20.06 -26.68 -28.13
C VAL A 606 21.41 -25.97 -28.25
N VAL A 607 22.42 -26.36 -27.46
CA VAL A 607 23.78 -25.78 -27.54
C VAL A 607 24.36 -25.94 -28.94
N THR A 608 24.21 -27.13 -29.53
CA THR A 608 24.68 -27.41 -30.90
C THR A 608 23.95 -26.56 -31.92
N LYS A 609 22.63 -26.42 -31.79
CA LYS A 609 21.79 -25.60 -32.68
C LYS A 609 22.16 -24.13 -32.62
N ILE A 610 22.40 -23.58 -31.43
CA ILE A 610 22.91 -22.21 -31.24
C ILE A 610 24.25 -22.04 -31.96
N SER A 611 25.16 -23.01 -31.82
CA SER A 611 26.49 -22.95 -32.46
C SER A 611 26.50 -22.99 -33.98
N GLN A 612 25.42 -23.48 -34.60
CA GLN A 612 25.27 -23.62 -36.06
C GLN A 612 24.47 -22.46 -36.69
N THR A 613 24.06 -21.48 -35.89
CA THR A 613 23.34 -20.32 -36.41
C THR A 613 24.22 -19.46 -37.32
N ARG A 614 23.58 -18.74 -38.25
CA ARG A 614 24.30 -17.83 -39.14
C ARG A 614 24.83 -16.65 -38.34
N THR A 615 26.13 -16.38 -38.44
CA THR A 615 26.80 -15.29 -37.73
C THR A 615 27.42 -14.28 -38.71
N HIS A 616 27.51 -13.02 -38.29
CA HIS A 616 28.27 -11.95 -38.92
C HIS A 616 29.30 -11.43 -37.92
N LYS A 617 30.60 -11.57 -38.23
CA LYS A 617 31.71 -11.27 -37.30
C LYS A 617 31.53 -11.98 -35.94
N ASP A 618 31.28 -13.29 -36.00
CA ASP A 618 30.98 -14.16 -34.85
C ASP A 618 29.72 -13.82 -34.04
N LYS A 619 28.97 -12.75 -34.36
CA LYS A 619 27.69 -12.43 -33.72
C LYS A 619 26.52 -13.04 -34.49
N PRO A 620 25.56 -13.75 -33.86
CA PRO A 620 24.37 -14.26 -34.53
C PRO A 620 23.60 -13.17 -35.29
N VAL A 621 23.14 -13.48 -36.50
CA VAL A 621 22.32 -12.55 -37.32
C VAL A 621 20.92 -12.39 -36.70
N GLN A 622 20.41 -13.46 -36.09
CA GLN A 622 19.22 -13.43 -35.27
C GLN A 622 19.65 -13.54 -33.80
N ASP A 623 19.26 -12.55 -33.00
CA ASP A 623 19.62 -12.53 -31.58
C ASP A 623 19.04 -13.74 -30.85
N ILE A 624 19.91 -14.44 -30.13
CA ILE A 624 19.57 -15.57 -29.26
C ILE A 624 19.71 -15.04 -27.85
N GLN A 625 18.61 -15.04 -27.10
CA GLN A 625 18.57 -14.48 -25.74
C GLN A 625 18.38 -15.57 -24.68
N ILE A 626 18.92 -15.30 -23.50
CA ILE A 626 18.58 -15.97 -22.24
C ILE A 626 17.28 -15.32 -21.73
N ILE A 627 16.24 -16.10 -21.52
CA ILE A 627 14.96 -15.63 -20.97
C ILE A 627 15.12 -15.47 -19.46
N ASN A 628 15.56 -16.53 -18.79
CA ASN A 628 15.93 -16.56 -17.38
C ASN A 628 16.83 -17.77 -17.07
N ILE A 629 17.44 -17.76 -15.89
CA ILE A 629 18.21 -18.90 -15.37
C ILE A 629 17.59 -19.35 -14.05
N GLU A 630 17.12 -20.58 -14.00
CA GLU A 630 16.62 -21.23 -12.78
C GLU A 630 17.78 -21.97 -12.09
N ILE A 631 17.94 -21.79 -10.77
CA ILE A 631 18.96 -22.50 -9.97
C ILE A 631 18.28 -23.63 -9.20
N VAL A 632 18.84 -24.85 -9.30
CA VAL A 632 18.33 -26.09 -8.71
C VAL A 632 19.23 -26.61 -7.58
#